data_AF-A0AAW7UA89-F1
#
_entry.id   AF-A0AAW7UA89-F1
#
_cell.length_a   1.000
_cell.length_b   1.000
_cell.length_c   1.000
_cell.angle_alpha   90.00
_cell.angle_beta   90.00
_cell.angle_gamma   90.00
#
_symmetry.space_group_name_H-M   'P 1'
#
loop_
_entity.id
_entity.type
_entity.pdbx_description
1 polymer ?
#
loop_
_entity_poly.entity_id
_entity_poly.type
_entity_poly.pdbx_seq_one_letter_code
_entity_poly.pdbx_strand_id
1 'polypeptide(L)'
;MIGELLTSIFINMLEGPLRDSLSNLAAKFYHCSASKKHRFPSIEGASKSSSIYEVRYNQLGNAMRAAQEAIRGGGYQGAFVLKGIFNGTYQQYMPDGTQRNISYIIQVDKERSRRYGIIESYLSKYPGILFKPELHVQEIDDIVPLPPAPLPEWDGKLAIQRFVEGNAPPKPDD
;
A
#
# COMPACT_ATOMS: atom_id res chain seq x y z
N MET A 1 -7.99 -16.27 2.04
CA MET A 1 -7.06 -16.05 3.19
C MET A 1 -7.84 -15.85 4.48
N ILE A 2 -7.24 -16.04 5.67
CA ILE A 2 -7.91 -15.83 6.98
C ILE A 2 -8.57 -14.45 7.09
N GLY A 3 -7.92 -13.39 6.56
CA GLY A 3 -8.49 -12.04 6.53
C GLY A 3 -9.85 -11.96 5.82
N GLU A 4 -10.05 -12.69 4.72
CA GLU A 4 -11.30 -12.70 3.95
C GLU A 4 -12.42 -13.42 4.67
N LEU A 5 -12.09 -14.52 5.33
CA LEU A 5 -13.03 -15.26 6.17
C LEU A 5 -13.49 -14.41 7.36
N LEU A 6 -12.58 -13.66 7.98
CA LEU A 6 -12.95 -12.72 9.04
C LEU A 6 -13.83 -11.59 8.49
N THR A 7 -13.51 -11.06 7.30
CA THR A 7 -14.31 -10.02 6.63
C THR A 7 -15.74 -10.48 6.32
N SER A 8 -15.92 -11.69 5.76
CA SER A 8 -17.25 -12.21 5.46
C SER A 8 -18.10 -12.43 6.71
N ILE A 9 -17.47 -12.75 7.85
CA ILE A 9 -18.15 -12.87 9.14
C ILE A 9 -18.57 -11.48 9.64
N PHE A 10 -17.64 -10.55 9.82
CA PHE A 10 -17.94 -9.31 10.53
C PHE A 10 -18.82 -8.33 9.72
N ILE A 11 -18.86 -8.43 8.39
CA ILE A 11 -19.70 -7.56 7.54
C ILE A 11 -21.18 -7.71 7.88
N ASN A 12 -21.62 -8.93 8.22
CA ASN A 12 -23.01 -9.25 8.53
C ASN A 12 -23.36 -9.10 10.02
N MET A 13 -22.41 -8.66 10.85
CA MET A 13 -22.62 -8.48 12.27
C MET A 13 -23.12 -7.07 12.58
N LEU A 14 -23.97 -6.96 13.60
CA LEU A 14 -24.30 -5.69 14.23
C LEU A 14 -23.05 -5.04 14.86
N GLU A 15 -23.02 -3.71 14.94
CA GLU A 15 -21.95 -3.00 15.64
C GLU A 15 -21.78 -3.50 17.08
N GLY A 16 -20.53 -3.64 17.51
CA GLY A 16 -20.21 -4.09 18.86
C GLY A 16 -18.79 -4.66 19.02
N PRO A 17 -18.37 -4.95 20.26
CA PRO A 17 -16.98 -5.27 20.58
C PRO A 17 -16.41 -6.49 19.85
N LEU A 18 -17.25 -7.50 19.60
CA LEU A 18 -16.85 -8.69 18.85
C LEU A 18 -16.61 -8.37 17.37
N ARG A 19 -17.49 -7.57 16.76
CA ARG A 19 -17.33 -7.11 15.38
C ARG A 19 -16.06 -6.28 15.22
N ASP A 20 -15.80 -5.36 16.15
CA ASP A 20 -14.57 -4.57 16.18
C ASP A 20 -13.32 -5.42 16.33
N SER A 21 -13.36 -6.43 17.20
CA SER A 21 -12.23 -7.35 17.40
C SER A 21 -11.92 -8.15 16.13
N LEU A 22 -12.96 -8.67 15.46
CA LEU A 22 -12.82 -9.43 14.22
C LEU A 22 -12.31 -8.57 13.07
N SER A 23 -12.79 -7.32 12.96
CA SER A 23 -12.28 -6.39 11.95
C SER A 23 -10.83 -5.98 12.19
N ASN A 24 -10.44 -5.72 13.44
CA ASN A 24 -9.05 -5.43 13.77
C ASN A 24 -8.15 -6.61 13.40
N LEU A 25 -8.60 -7.82 13.74
CA LEU A 25 -7.90 -9.04 13.41
C LEU A 25 -7.77 -9.24 11.89
N ALA A 26 -8.83 -9.00 11.13
CA ALA A 26 -8.80 -9.04 9.67
C ALA A 26 -7.78 -8.04 9.10
N ALA A 27 -7.78 -6.79 9.58
CA ALA A 27 -6.83 -5.76 9.15
C ALA A 27 -5.37 -6.18 9.38
N LYS A 28 -5.09 -6.82 10.52
CA LYS A 28 -3.76 -7.37 10.84
C LYS A 28 -3.37 -8.53 9.91
N PHE A 29 -4.30 -9.43 9.60
CA PHE A 29 -4.04 -10.52 8.65
C PHE A 29 -3.77 -10.00 7.24
N TYR A 30 -4.54 -9.02 6.78
CA TYR A 30 -4.31 -8.36 5.48
C TYR A 30 -2.99 -7.59 5.44
N HIS A 31 -2.65 -6.89 6.52
CA HIS A 31 -1.37 -6.21 6.64
C HIS A 31 -0.20 -7.21 6.56
N CYS A 32 -0.30 -8.31 7.32
CA CYS A 32 0.70 -9.37 7.33
C CYS A 32 0.85 -10.01 5.94
N SER A 33 -0.27 -10.31 5.27
CA SER A 33 -0.25 -10.92 3.94
C SER A 33 0.37 -10.02 2.88
N ALA A 34 0.22 -8.70 3.00
CA ALA A 34 0.81 -7.72 2.08
C ALA A 34 2.25 -7.32 2.45
N SER A 35 2.74 -7.70 3.63
CA SER A 35 4.08 -7.34 4.07
C SER A 35 5.17 -8.15 3.37
N LYS A 36 6.38 -7.58 3.27
CA LYS A 36 7.58 -8.25 2.74
C LYS A 36 7.97 -9.55 3.46
N LYS A 37 7.38 -9.84 4.62
CA LYS A 37 7.60 -11.10 5.37
C LYS A 37 6.94 -12.29 4.68
N HIS A 38 5.94 -12.05 3.83
CA HIS A 38 5.25 -13.10 3.09
C HIS A 38 6.01 -13.38 1.78
N ARG A 39 6.22 -14.66 1.44
CA ARG A 39 6.93 -15.06 0.20
C ARG A 39 6.23 -14.55 -1.07
N PHE A 40 4.91 -14.42 -1.00
CA PHE A 40 4.07 -13.88 -2.07
C PHE A 40 3.15 -12.82 -1.48
N PRO A 41 3.61 -11.56 -1.35
CA PRO A 41 2.81 -10.51 -0.77
C PRO A 41 1.47 -10.36 -1.48
N SER A 42 0.40 -10.30 -0.70
CA SER A 42 -0.96 -10.12 -1.23
C SER A 42 -1.12 -8.71 -1.78
N ILE A 43 -1.27 -8.68 -3.10
CA ILE A 43 -1.73 -7.57 -3.93
C ILE A 43 -2.92 -6.85 -3.29
N GLU A 44 -3.95 -7.58 -2.84
CA GLU A 44 -5.16 -6.98 -2.26
C GLU A 44 -5.09 -6.72 -0.75
N GLY A 45 -4.20 -7.41 -0.03
CA GLY A 45 -4.07 -7.27 1.43
C GLY A 45 -3.76 -5.83 1.84
N ALA A 46 -2.96 -5.13 1.04
CA ALA A 46 -2.63 -3.72 1.25
C ALA A 46 -3.89 -2.84 1.29
N SER A 47 -4.69 -2.94 0.23
CA SER A 47 -5.93 -2.17 0.08
C SER A 47 -6.92 -2.53 1.17
N LYS A 48 -7.15 -3.83 1.42
CA LYS A 48 -8.11 -4.29 2.44
C LYS A 48 -7.69 -3.87 3.86
N SER A 49 -6.40 -3.96 4.18
CA SER A 49 -5.87 -3.49 5.47
C SER A 49 -6.01 -1.98 5.63
N SER A 50 -5.61 -1.22 4.60
CA SER A 50 -5.70 0.23 4.57
C SER A 50 -7.15 0.71 4.73
N SER A 51 -8.07 0.10 3.99
CA SER A 51 -9.52 0.34 4.11
C SER A 51 -10.02 0.11 5.53
N ILE A 52 -9.72 -1.03 6.15
CA ILE A 52 -10.26 -1.31 7.49
C ILE A 52 -9.73 -0.29 8.52
N TYR A 53 -8.44 0.07 8.46
CA TYR A 53 -7.88 1.07 9.36
C TYR A 53 -8.52 2.45 9.21
N GLU A 54 -8.77 2.89 7.99
CA GLU A 54 -9.38 4.18 7.74
C GLU A 54 -10.87 4.19 8.07
N VAL A 55 -11.62 3.21 7.56
CA VAL A 55 -13.09 3.19 7.61
C VAL A 55 -13.61 2.96 9.02
N ARG A 56 -13.09 1.93 9.69
CA ARG A 56 -13.60 1.54 11.01
C ARG A 56 -12.93 2.32 12.14
N TYR A 57 -11.63 2.57 12.02
CA TYR A 57 -10.85 3.14 13.12
C TYR A 57 -10.48 4.61 12.92
N ASN A 58 -10.75 5.19 11.74
CA ASN A 58 -10.33 6.56 11.40
C ASN A 58 -8.80 6.75 11.60
N GLN A 59 -8.02 5.69 11.37
CA GLN A 59 -6.58 5.64 11.60
C GLN A 59 -5.82 5.79 10.27
N LEU A 60 -5.88 6.98 9.68
CA LEU A 60 -5.22 7.27 8.40
C LEU A 60 -3.71 6.96 8.43
N GLY A 61 -3.03 7.20 9.55
CA GLY A 61 -1.61 6.84 9.71
C GLY A 61 -1.35 5.34 9.60
N ASN A 62 -2.23 4.49 10.13
CA ASN A 62 -2.10 3.03 9.99
C ASN A 62 -2.42 2.57 8.57
N ALA A 63 -3.42 3.20 7.94
CA ALA A 63 -3.78 2.96 6.56
C ALA A 63 -2.60 3.24 5.60
N MET A 64 -1.99 4.43 5.73
CA MET A 64 -0.83 4.81 4.92
C MET A 64 0.38 3.88 5.14
N ARG A 65 0.67 3.50 6.39
CA ARG A 65 1.76 2.55 6.68
C ARG A 65 1.51 1.18 6.07
N ALA A 66 0.28 0.68 6.15
CA ALA A 66 -0.08 -0.60 5.54
C ALA A 66 0.09 -0.59 4.02
N ALA A 67 -0.30 0.50 3.37
CA ALA A 67 -0.10 0.69 1.94
C ALA A 67 1.40 0.80 1.58
N GLN A 68 2.20 1.54 2.36
CA GLN A 68 3.65 1.68 2.14
C GLN A 68 4.39 0.34 2.29
N GLU A 69 4.04 -0.47 3.29
CA GLU A 69 4.60 -1.83 3.47
C GLU A 69 4.31 -2.75 2.28
N ALA A 70 3.14 -2.61 1.66
CA ALA A 70 2.81 -3.39 0.48
C ALA A 70 3.65 -3.02 -0.74
N ILE A 71 3.98 -1.74 -0.91
CA ILE A 71 4.91 -1.29 -1.95
C ILE A 71 6.27 -1.93 -1.72
N ARG A 72 6.74 -2.02 -0.47
CA ARG A 72 7.99 -2.72 -0.15
C ARG A 72 7.96 -4.19 -0.58
N GLY A 73 6.79 -4.84 -0.52
CA GLY A 73 6.56 -6.18 -1.04
C GLY A 73 6.34 -6.26 -2.57
N GLY A 74 6.45 -5.14 -3.30
CA GLY A 74 6.21 -5.07 -4.75
C GLY A 74 4.73 -4.89 -5.16
N GLY A 75 3.82 -4.75 -4.20
CA GLY A 75 2.38 -4.61 -4.45
C GLY A 75 2.00 -3.21 -4.92
N TYR A 76 1.67 -3.07 -6.21
CA TYR A 76 1.30 -1.78 -6.81
C TYR A 76 0.04 -1.15 -6.20
N GLN A 77 -0.87 -1.95 -5.62
CA GLN A 77 -2.07 -1.47 -4.94
C GLN A 77 -1.76 -0.50 -3.80
N GLY A 78 -0.68 -0.73 -3.06
CA GLY A 78 -0.26 0.19 -2.00
C GLY A 78 0.03 1.59 -2.57
N ALA A 79 0.67 1.65 -3.74
CA ALA A 79 0.93 2.90 -4.45
C ALA A 79 -0.36 3.53 -5.01
N PHE A 80 -1.29 2.74 -5.55
CA PHE A 80 -2.61 3.23 -5.96
C PHE A 80 -3.37 3.88 -4.80
N VAL A 81 -3.37 3.23 -3.63
CA VAL A 81 -4.00 3.74 -2.41
C VAL A 81 -3.38 5.07 -1.98
N LEU A 82 -2.06 5.12 -1.84
CA LEU A 82 -1.37 6.33 -1.40
C LEU A 82 -1.48 7.47 -2.42
N LYS A 83 -1.46 7.17 -3.73
CA LYS A 83 -1.78 8.13 -4.79
C LYS A 83 -3.15 8.76 -4.54
N GLY A 84 -4.18 7.95 -4.33
CA GLY A 84 -5.53 8.44 -4.03
C GLY A 84 -5.58 9.31 -2.78
N ILE A 85 -4.91 8.86 -1.71
CA ILE A 85 -4.86 9.56 -0.42
C ILE A 85 -4.30 10.98 -0.59
N PHE A 86 -3.10 11.10 -1.17
CA PHE A 86 -2.42 12.38 -1.32
C PHE A 86 -3.03 13.27 -2.42
N ASN A 87 -3.75 12.69 -3.38
CA ASN A 87 -4.50 13.47 -4.37
C ASN A 87 -5.81 14.05 -3.81
N GLY A 88 -6.25 13.61 -2.62
CA GLY A 88 -7.56 13.93 -2.06
C GLY A 88 -8.72 13.26 -2.79
N THR A 89 -8.44 12.22 -3.58
CA THR A 89 -9.43 11.51 -4.41
C THR A 89 -9.65 10.07 -3.95
N TYR A 90 -9.16 9.70 -2.77
CA TYR A 90 -9.41 8.38 -2.22
C TYR A 90 -10.87 8.27 -1.77
N GLN A 91 -11.73 7.98 -2.74
CA GLN A 91 -13.13 7.73 -2.48
C GLN A 91 -13.27 6.25 -2.19
N GLN A 92 -13.56 5.90 -0.93
CA GLN A 92 -13.98 4.55 -0.59
C GLN A 92 -15.49 4.50 -0.41
N TYR A 93 -16.11 3.58 -1.14
CA TYR A 93 -17.49 3.19 -0.93
C TYR A 93 -17.60 2.48 0.41
N MET A 94 -18.38 3.06 1.32
CA MET A 94 -18.74 2.41 2.56
C MET A 94 -19.68 1.23 2.28
N PRO A 95 -19.70 0.20 3.14
CA PRO A 95 -20.68 -0.88 3.04
C PRO A 95 -22.14 -0.39 3.04
N ASP A 96 -22.40 0.80 3.61
CA ASP A 96 -23.71 1.47 3.61
C ASP A 96 -23.96 2.34 2.36
N GLY A 97 -23.07 2.31 1.37
CA GLY A 97 -23.16 3.07 0.12
C GLY A 97 -22.73 4.53 0.24
N THR A 98 -22.36 5.02 1.42
CA THR A 98 -21.90 6.40 1.60
C THR A 98 -20.45 6.59 1.12
N GLN A 99 -20.12 7.81 0.70
CA GLN A 99 -18.75 8.19 0.33
C GLN A 99 -18.16 9.03 1.46
N ARG A 100 -17.08 8.54 2.08
CA ARG A 100 -16.27 9.37 2.99
C ARG A 100 -15.22 10.11 2.17
N ASN A 101 -15.28 11.43 2.18
CA ASN A 101 -14.25 12.23 1.52
C ASN A 101 -13.07 12.43 2.48
N ILE A 102 -11.98 11.72 2.21
CA ILE A 102 -10.75 11.77 3.02
C ILE A 102 -9.98 13.08 2.89
N SER A 103 -10.34 13.93 1.90
CA SER A 103 -9.67 15.19 1.61
C SER A 103 -9.74 16.20 2.76
N TYR A 104 -10.66 15.99 3.71
CA TYR A 104 -10.78 16.78 4.93
C TYR A 104 -9.78 16.39 6.04
N ILE A 105 -9.08 15.26 5.90
CA ILE A 105 -8.17 14.71 6.93
C ILE A 105 -6.70 14.96 6.57
N ILE A 106 -6.37 15.08 5.29
CA ILE A 106 -5.00 15.26 4.81
C ILE A 106 -4.91 16.45 3.85
N GLN A 107 -3.86 17.27 4.00
CA GLN A 107 -3.52 18.29 3.02
C GLN A 107 -3.12 17.61 1.72
N VAL A 108 -3.77 17.98 0.62
CA VAL A 108 -3.45 17.47 -0.72
C VAL A 108 -1.97 17.73 -1.02
N ASP A 109 -1.25 16.65 -1.35
CA ASP A 109 0.18 16.67 -1.72
C ASP A 109 0.32 16.09 -3.13
N LYS A 110 0.26 16.99 -4.12
CA LYS A 110 0.25 16.61 -5.54
C LYS A 110 1.56 15.94 -5.97
N GLU A 111 2.70 16.39 -5.44
CA GLU A 111 3.98 15.78 -5.81
C GLU A 111 4.08 14.36 -5.25
N ARG A 112 3.71 14.17 -3.98
CA ARG A 112 3.67 12.84 -3.38
C ARG A 112 2.71 11.90 -4.11
N SER A 113 1.52 12.39 -4.47
CA SER A 113 0.58 11.66 -5.32
C SER A 113 1.21 11.29 -6.68
N ARG A 114 1.93 12.22 -7.32
CA ARG A 114 2.61 11.98 -8.60
C ARG A 114 3.66 10.88 -8.48
N ARG A 115 4.48 10.90 -7.41
CA ARG A 115 5.50 9.87 -7.17
C ARG A 115 4.88 8.49 -7.00
N TYR A 116 3.84 8.35 -6.17
CA TYR A 116 3.13 7.07 -6.05
C TYR A 116 2.50 6.62 -7.38
N GLY A 117 2.02 7.54 -8.23
CA GLY A 117 1.53 7.19 -9.57
C GLY A 117 2.61 6.62 -10.50
N ILE A 118 3.84 7.10 -10.42
CA ILE A 118 4.97 6.54 -11.17
C ILE A 118 5.28 5.12 -10.66
N ILE A 119 5.34 4.94 -9.34
CA ILE A 119 5.63 3.66 -8.70
C ILE A 119 4.57 2.61 -9.04
N GLU A 120 3.29 2.98 -8.93
CA GLU A 120 2.16 2.15 -9.34
C GLU A 120 2.27 1.72 -10.81
N SER A 121 2.53 2.67 -11.72
CA SER A 121 2.66 2.40 -13.16
C SER A 121 3.81 1.44 -13.46
N TYR A 122 4.93 1.57 -12.76
CA TYR A 122 6.05 0.65 -12.93
C TYR A 122 5.73 -0.74 -12.38
N LEU A 123 5.30 -0.85 -11.12
CA LEU A 123 5.05 -2.14 -10.46
C LEU A 123 3.91 -2.94 -11.13
N SER A 124 2.90 -2.25 -11.67
CA SER A 124 1.81 -2.91 -12.42
C SER A 124 2.24 -3.50 -13.76
N LYS A 125 3.25 -2.91 -14.43
CA LYS A 125 3.82 -3.42 -15.69
C LYS A 125 4.76 -4.61 -15.48
N TYR A 126 5.38 -4.69 -14.31
CA TYR A 126 6.36 -5.72 -13.97
C TYR A 126 5.91 -6.57 -12.77
N PRO A 127 4.77 -7.28 -12.85
CA PRO A 127 4.26 -8.09 -11.74
C PRO A 127 5.21 -9.22 -11.33
N GLY A 128 6.14 -9.61 -12.21
CA GLY A 128 7.23 -10.54 -11.91
C GLY A 128 8.12 -10.13 -10.73
N ILE A 129 8.18 -8.83 -10.40
CA ILE A 129 8.90 -8.29 -9.24
C ILE A 129 8.34 -8.87 -7.92
N LEU A 130 7.04 -9.17 -7.84
CA LEU A 130 6.40 -9.78 -6.67
C LEU A 130 6.95 -11.17 -6.32
N PHE A 131 7.57 -11.86 -7.28
CA PHE A 131 8.07 -13.22 -7.13
C PHE A 131 9.58 -13.28 -6.88
N LYS A 132 10.23 -12.12 -6.80
CA LYS A 132 11.67 -12.00 -6.61
C LYS A 132 11.94 -11.13 -5.38
N PRO A 133 12.12 -11.75 -4.19
CA PRO A 133 12.33 -11.02 -2.94
C PRO A 133 13.52 -10.06 -2.97
N GLU A 134 14.49 -10.30 -3.86
CA GLU A 134 15.66 -9.46 -4.07
C GLU A 134 15.31 -8.13 -4.76
N LEU A 135 14.13 -8.04 -5.39
CA LEU A 135 13.66 -6.91 -6.19
C LEU A 135 12.58 -6.08 -5.46
N HIS A 136 12.42 -6.29 -4.15
CA HIS A 136 11.56 -5.51 -3.27
C HIS A 136 11.93 -4.03 -3.27
N VAL A 137 10.91 -3.15 -3.19
CA VAL A 137 11.06 -1.67 -3.21
C VAL A 137 11.38 -1.17 -1.80
N GLN A 138 12.55 -1.51 -1.26
CA GLN A 138 12.92 -1.14 0.11
C GLN A 138 13.21 0.36 0.26
N GLU A 139 13.61 1.01 -0.83
CA GLU A 139 13.93 2.43 -0.94
C GLU A 139 12.70 3.36 -0.91
N ILE A 140 11.49 2.83 -0.68
CA ILE A 140 10.25 3.63 -0.75
C ILE A 140 10.28 4.83 0.21
N ASP A 141 10.93 4.71 1.37
CA ASP A 141 11.06 5.81 2.32
C ASP A 141 12.08 6.86 1.86
N ASP A 142 13.07 6.47 1.06
CA ASP A 142 14.05 7.39 0.46
C ASP A 142 13.49 8.12 -0.76
N ILE A 143 12.34 7.67 -1.29
CA ILE A 143 11.67 8.26 -2.44
C ILE A 143 10.44 9.06 -1.99
N VAL A 144 9.61 8.48 -1.12
CA VAL A 144 8.31 9.05 -0.70
C VAL A 144 8.07 8.75 0.81
N PRO A 145 8.86 9.35 1.73
CA PRO A 145 8.72 9.09 3.17
C PRO A 145 7.40 9.64 3.70
N LEU A 146 6.56 8.86 4.38
CA LEU A 146 5.25 9.34 4.85
C LEU A 146 5.37 10.65 5.69
N PRO A 147 4.34 11.52 5.66
CA PRO A 147 4.30 12.72 6.50
C PRO A 147 4.58 12.42 7.99
N PRO A 148 5.24 13.32 8.72
CA PRO A 148 5.52 14.71 8.36
C PRO A 148 6.83 14.94 7.58
N ALA A 149 7.56 13.88 7.20
CA ALA A 149 8.84 14.03 6.52
C ALA A 149 8.68 14.76 5.16
N PRO A 150 9.59 15.72 4.83
CA PRO A 150 9.60 16.36 3.53
C PRO A 150 9.98 15.35 2.43
N LEU A 151 9.60 15.66 1.19
CA LEU A 151 10.00 14.85 0.05
C LEU A 151 11.48 15.10 -0.29
N PRO A 152 12.30 14.05 -0.38
CA PRO A 152 13.68 14.18 -0.83
C PRO A 152 13.74 14.42 -2.34
N GLU A 153 14.89 14.81 -2.86
CA GLU A 153 15.14 14.82 -4.31
C GLU A 153 14.99 13.41 -4.89
N TRP A 154 14.33 13.30 -6.04
CA TRP A 154 14.12 12.02 -6.70
C TRP A 154 14.06 12.18 -8.21
N ASP A 155 14.82 11.36 -8.93
CA ASP A 155 14.96 11.42 -10.38
C ASP A 155 13.86 10.65 -11.14
N GLY A 156 12.87 10.12 -10.43
CA GLY A 156 11.72 9.43 -11.03
C GLY A 156 11.94 7.94 -11.31
N LYS A 157 13.06 7.35 -10.89
CA LYS A 157 13.32 5.91 -11.07
C LYS A 157 13.46 5.15 -9.76
N LEU A 158 12.95 3.92 -9.74
CA LEU A 158 13.21 2.96 -8.68
C LEU A 158 14.60 2.33 -8.83
N ALA A 159 15.21 1.86 -7.74
CA ALA A 159 16.47 1.13 -7.81
C ALA A 159 16.29 -0.15 -8.65
N ILE A 160 15.17 -0.85 -8.47
CA ILE A 160 14.82 -2.01 -9.29
C ILE A 160 14.68 -1.66 -10.77
N GLN A 161 14.15 -0.49 -11.09
CA GLN A 161 14.03 -0.03 -12.47
C GLN A 161 15.40 0.13 -13.12
N ARG A 162 16.40 0.66 -12.40
CA ARG A 162 17.77 0.74 -12.90
C ARG A 162 18.40 -0.62 -13.12
N PHE A 163 18.10 -1.59 -12.26
CA PHE A 163 18.63 -2.94 -12.43
C PHE A 163 18.04 -3.63 -13.67
N VAL A 164 16.74 -3.45 -13.94
CA VAL A 164 16.04 -4.06 -15.08
C VAL A 164 16.35 -3.34 -16.40
N GLU A 165 16.43 -2.01 -16.39
CA GLU A 165 16.67 -1.19 -17.59
C GLU A 165 18.16 -0.87 -17.83
N GLY A 166 19.00 -1.04 -16.83
CA GLY A 166 20.42 -0.76 -16.90
C GLY A 166 21.19 -1.83 -17.66
N ASN A 167 22.42 -1.48 -18.07
CA ASN A 167 23.34 -2.46 -18.62
C ASN A 167 23.65 -3.53 -17.55
N ALA A 168 23.70 -4.79 -17.97
CA ALA A 168 24.15 -5.87 -17.09
C ALA A 168 25.50 -5.48 -16.47
N PRO A 169 25.73 -5.74 -15.16
CA PRO A 169 27.04 -5.51 -14.58
C PRO A 169 28.09 -6.27 -15.40
N PRO A 170 29.27 -5.69 -15.64
CA PRO A 170 30.34 -6.40 -16.34
C PRO A 170 30.57 -7.75 -15.67
N LYS A 171 30.75 -8.81 -16.48
CA LYS A 171 31.08 -10.12 -15.94
C LYS A 171 32.32 -9.98 -15.05
N PRO A 172 32.39 -10.67 -13.90
CA PRO A 172 33.62 -10.75 -13.13
C PRO A 172 34.76 -11.21 -14.05
N ASP A 173 35.93 -10.59 -13.95
CA ASP A 173 37.13 -11.07 -14.63
C ASP A 173 37.49 -12.46 -14.07
N ASP A 174 37.80 -13.41 -14.97
CA ASP A 174 38.21 -14.79 -14.68
C ASP A 174 39.58 -14.86 -13.97
#